data_AF-A0A226M835-F1
#
_entry.id   AF-A0A226M835-F1
#
_cell.length_a   1.000
_cell.length_b   1.000
_cell.length_c   1.000
_cell.angle_alpha   90.00
_cell.angle_beta   90.00
_cell.angle_gamma   90.00
#
_symmetry.space_group_name_H-M   'P 1'
#
loop_
_entity.id
_entity.type
_entity.pdbx_description
1 polymer ?
#
loop_
_entity_poly.entity_id
_entity_poly.type
_entity_poly.pdbx_seq_one_letter_code
_entity_poly.pdbx_strand_id
1 'polypeptide(L)'
;MEETSVKKDDGFEESNRMHAINGFMFGNLPGLDICEGDNVSWHLLGLGSEADVHGAVFQGNTLQMNGMRKDSANLFPHTFATAFMQPDNK
;
A
#
# COMPACT_ATOMS: atom_id res chain seq x y z
N MET A 1 15.54 -40.21 11.21
CA MET A 1 16.01 -39.00 10.52
C MET A 1 14.78 -38.17 10.28
N GLU A 2 14.61 -37.11 11.07
CA GLU A 2 13.45 -36.24 10.96
C GLU A 2 13.63 -35.41 9.70
N GLU A 3 12.74 -35.58 8.71
CA GLU A 3 12.68 -34.68 7.57
C GLU A 3 12.31 -33.29 8.12
N THR A 4 13.31 -32.45 8.34
CA THR A 4 13.11 -31.01 8.47
C THR A 4 12.62 -30.51 7.11
N SER A 5 11.32 -30.64 6.87
CA SER A 5 10.70 -30.19 5.65
C SER A 5 10.89 -28.68 5.60
N VAL A 6 11.73 -28.20 4.67
CA VAL A 6 12.08 -26.78 4.45
C VAL A 6 10.83 -25.86 4.45
N LYS A 7 9.67 -26.42 4.09
CA LYS A 7 8.36 -25.75 4.10
C LYS A 7 7.73 -25.48 5.48
N LYS A 8 8.30 -25.94 6.59
CA LYS A 8 7.76 -25.70 7.95
C LYS A 8 8.62 -24.75 8.77
N ASP A 9 9.63 -24.15 8.15
CA ASP A 9 10.46 -23.15 8.80
C ASP A 9 9.81 -21.79 8.62
N ASP A 10 9.38 -21.17 9.72
CA ASP A 10 8.68 -19.88 9.70
C ASP A 10 9.54 -18.78 9.05
N GLY A 11 10.86 -18.82 9.25
CA GLY A 11 11.81 -17.89 8.63
C GLY A 11 11.84 -18.04 7.11
N PHE A 12 11.81 -19.28 6.61
CA PHE A 12 11.71 -19.57 5.18
C PHE A 12 10.36 -19.13 4.61
N GLU A 13 9.24 -19.38 5.29
CA GLU A 13 7.93 -18.90 4.83
C GLU A 13 7.89 -17.37 4.75
N GLU A 14 8.36 -16.69 5.79
CA GLU A 14 8.40 -15.22 5.86
C GLU A 14 9.31 -14.62 4.79
N SER A 15 10.44 -15.28 4.48
CA SER A 15 11.35 -14.82 3.42
C SER A 15 10.69 -14.78 2.02
N ASN A 16 9.58 -15.50 1.84
CA ASN A 16 8.79 -15.50 0.61
C ASN A 16 7.56 -14.57 0.67
N ARG A 17 7.30 -13.91 1.82
CA ARG A 17 6.21 -12.94 1.98
C ARG A 17 6.70 -11.55 1.61
N MET A 18 6.31 -11.13 0.41
CA MET A 18 6.76 -9.89 -0.18
C MET A 18 5.76 -8.76 0.11
N HIS A 19 6.05 -7.92 1.10
CA HIS A 19 5.22 -6.75 1.43
C HIS A 19 5.42 -5.63 0.40
N ALA A 20 4.49 -5.53 -0.55
CA ALA A 20 4.68 -4.75 -1.77
C ALA A 20 3.49 -3.83 -2.10
N ILE A 21 3.76 -2.78 -2.87
CA ILE A 21 2.75 -1.97 -3.55
C ILE A 21 2.86 -2.28 -5.04
N ASN A 22 1.80 -2.80 -5.66
CA ASN A 22 1.78 -3.23 -7.07
C ASN A 22 2.92 -4.22 -7.44
N GLY A 23 3.38 -5.04 -6.49
CA GLY A 23 4.50 -5.98 -6.69
C GLY A 23 5.90 -5.38 -6.54
N PHE A 24 5.99 -4.09 -6.22
CA PHE A 24 7.25 -3.35 -6.00
C PHE A 24 7.54 -3.17 -4.51
N MET A 25 8.81 -3.20 -4.13
CA MET A 25 9.29 -3.20 -2.74
C MET A 25 10.49 -2.28 -2.56
N PHE A 26 10.76 -1.89 -1.32
CA PHE A 26 11.95 -1.09 -0.97
C PHE A 26 12.09 0.19 -1.83
N GLY A 27 10.96 0.84 -2.16
CA GLY A 27 10.93 2.12 -2.87
C GLY A 27 11.21 2.04 -4.38
N ASN A 28 11.12 0.87 -5.01
CA ASN A 28 11.41 0.71 -6.43
C ASN A 28 10.18 0.82 -7.37
N LEU A 29 9.03 1.29 -6.89
CA LEU A 29 7.82 1.47 -7.69
C LEU A 29 7.99 2.64 -8.68
N PRO A 30 7.97 2.41 -10.01
CA PRO A 30 8.12 3.47 -11.00
C PRO A 30 6.79 4.18 -11.30
N GLY A 31 6.87 5.39 -11.85
CA GLY A 31 5.74 6.06 -12.51
C GLY A 31 4.74 6.75 -11.58
N LEU A 32 5.14 7.06 -10.34
CA LEU A 32 4.38 7.92 -9.43
C LEU A 32 4.82 9.39 -9.53
N ASP A 33 4.97 9.89 -10.75
CA ASP A 33 5.31 11.28 -11.03
C ASP A 33 4.03 12.13 -11.08
N ILE A 34 3.95 13.14 -10.21
CA ILE A 34 2.80 14.05 -10.08
C ILE A 34 3.29 15.50 -10.11
N CYS A 35 2.54 16.41 -10.73
CA CYS A 35 2.88 17.84 -10.70
C CYS A 35 2.08 18.57 -9.63
N GLU A 36 2.66 19.66 -9.10
CA GLU A 36 1.95 20.59 -8.22
C GLU A 36 0.70 21.14 -8.91
N GLY A 37 -0.42 21.13 -8.20
CA GLY A 37 -1.71 21.62 -8.68
C GLY A 37 -2.52 20.61 -9.51
N ASP A 38 -1.96 19.46 -9.87
CA ASP A 38 -2.67 18.40 -10.60
C ASP A 38 -3.87 17.88 -9.81
N ASN A 39 -4.94 17.53 -10.51
CA ASN A 39 -6.06 16.79 -9.92
C ASN A 39 -5.78 15.29 -10.04
N VAL A 40 -5.31 14.68 -8.96
CA VAL A 40 -4.91 13.27 -8.91
C VAL A 40 -6.01 12.45 -8.25
N SER A 41 -6.40 11.33 -8.88
CA SER A 41 -7.31 10.33 -8.31
C SER A 41 -6.55 9.05 -8.00
N TRP A 42 -6.45 8.71 -6.71
CA TRP A 42 -5.85 7.47 -6.23
C TRP A 42 -6.91 6.40 -6.07
N HIS A 43 -6.78 5.30 -6.82
CA HIS A 43 -7.61 4.12 -6.70
C HIS A 43 -6.83 3.04 -5.94
N LEU A 44 -7.27 2.76 -4.71
CA LEU A 44 -6.56 1.92 -3.77
C LEU A 44 -7.32 0.62 -3.54
N LEU A 45 -6.57 -0.48 -3.45
CA LEU A 45 -7.09 -1.82 -3.23
C LEU A 45 -6.26 -2.53 -2.17
N GLY A 46 -6.92 -3.03 -1.13
CA GLY A 46 -6.32 -3.97 -0.17
C GLY A 46 -6.54 -5.41 -0.62
N LEU A 47 -5.47 -6.19 -0.72
CA LEU A 47 -5.49 -7.61 -1.07
C LEU A 47 -4.80 -8.43 0.01
N GLY A 48 -5.22 -9.68 0.17
CA GLY A 48 -4.57 -10.63 1.06
C GLY A 48 -5.53 -11.32 2.02
N SER A 49 -5.03 -11.55 3.22
CA SER A 49 -5.59 -12.31 4.33
C SER A 49 -5.86 -11.41 5.53
N GLU A 50 -6.33 -11.97 6.64
CA GLU A 50 -6.56 -11.24 7.89
C GLU A 50 -5.34 -10.50 8.46
N ALA A 51 -4.12 -10.87 8.07
CA ALA A 51 -2.90 -10.18 8.45
C ALA A 51 -2.68 -8.85 7.69
N ASP A 52 -3.37 -8.65 6.56
CA ASP A 52 -3.11 -7.56 5.62
C ASP A 52 -3.93 -6.29 5.98
N VAL A 53 -3.55 -5.69 7.11
CA VAL A 53 -4.08 -4.41 7.61
C VAL A 53 -3.08 -3.30 7.33
N HIS A 54 -3.38 -2.41 6.39
CA HIS A 54 -2.43 -1.39 5.92
C HIS A 54 -2.97 0.04 6.08
N GLY A 55 -2.06 0.97 6.37
CA GLY A 55 -2.30 2.41 6.29
C GLY A 55 -1.39 3.02 5.23
N ALA A 56 -1.94 3.33 4.05
CA ALA A 56 -1.18 3.99 2.98
C ALA A 56 -1.11 5.50 3.28
N VAL A 57 0.06 5.98 3.67
CA VAL A 57 0.31 7.39 4.02
C VAL A 57 0.92 8.14 2.83
N PHE A 58 0.33 9.27 2.48
CA PHE A 58 0.80 10.15 1.42
C PHE A 58 1.57 11.31 2.03
N GLN A 59 2.85 11.07 2.33
CA GLN A 59 3.69 12.05 3.03
C GLN A 59 3.74 13.39 2.29
N GLY A 60 3.62 14.48 3.04
CA GLY A 60 3.68 15.84 2.52
C GLY A 60 2.44 16.32 1.78
N ASN A 61 1.45 15.46 1.55
CA ASN A 61 0.20 15.79 0.84
C ASN A 61 -1.02 15.34 1.66
N THR A 62 -2.21 15.80 1.25
CA THR A 62 -3.47 15.32 1.84
C THR A 62 -4.45 14.84 0.78
N LEU A 63 -5.28 13.90 1.20
CA LEU A 63 -6.33 13.25 0.45
C LEU A 63 -7.70 13.75 0.90
N GLN A 64 -8.62 13.88 -0.05
CA GLN A 64 -10.05 14.00 0.18
C GLN A 64 -10.69 12.65 -0.07
N MET A 65 -11.29 12.07 0.97
CA MET A 65 -11.93 10.76 0.91
C MET A 65 -13.18 10.77 1.80
N ASN A 66 -14.33 10.39 1.22
CA ASN A 66 -15.62 10.34 1.92
C ASN A 66 -15.99 11.67 2.61
N GLY A 67 -15.71 12.80 1.94
CA GLY A 67 -15.98 14.15 2.47
C GLY A 67 -15.04 14.62 3.59
N MET A 68 -14.00 13.85 3.91
CA MET A 68 -13.01 14.19 4.92
C MET A 68 -11.62 14.37 4.31
N ARG A 69 -10.86 15.32 4.86
CA ARG A 69 -9.43 15.46 4.59
C ARG A 69 -8.65 14.50 5.49
N LYS A 70 -7.77 13.69 4.89
CA LYS A 70 -6.91 12.71 5.56
C LYS A 70 -5.53 12.74 4.92
N ASP A 71 -4.50 12.25 5.59
CA ASP A 71 -3.17 12.02 5.04
C ASP A 71 -2.94 10.55 4.64
N SER A 72 -3.88 9.69 5.03
CA SER A 72 -3.76 8.25 4.96
C SER A 72 -5.07 7.56 4.58
N ALA A 73 -4.94 6.42 3.91
CA ALA A 73 -6.04 5.53 3.56
C ALA A 73 -5.82 4.16 4.20
N ASN A 74 -6.80 3.70 4.98
CA ASN A 74 -6.77 2.37 5.58
C ASN A 74 -7.29 1.34 4.59
N LEU A 75 -6.53 0.27 4.38
CA LEU A 75 -6.82 -0.80 3.44
C LEU A 75 -6.79 -2.15 4.19
N PHE A 76 -7.88 -2.88 4.09
CA PHE A 76 -8.05 -4.25 4.58
C PHE A 76 -8.33 -5.18 3.39
N PRO A 77 -8.30 -6.51 3.54
CA PRO A 77 -8.61 -7.42 2.43
C PRO A 77 -9.95 -7.10 1.77
N HIS A 78 -9.96 -7.04 0.44
CA HIS A 78 -11.12 -6.67 -0.39
C HIS A 78 -11.64 -5.24 -0.17
N THR A 79 -10.85 -4.35 0.44
CA THR A 79 -11.20 -2.92 0.51
C THR A 79 -10.90 -2.23 -0.82
N PHE A 80 -11.88 -1.49 -1.34
CA PHE A 80 -11.71 -0.60 -2.48
C PHE A 80 -11.97 0.84 -2.03
N ALA A 81 -11.03 1.74 -2.29
CA ALA A 81 -11.17 3.14 -1.94
C ALA A 81 -10.74 4.03 -3.10
N THR A 82 -11.41 5.16 -3.25
CA THR A 82 -10.96 6.24 -4.15
C THR A 82 -10.74 7.49 -3.32
N ALA A 83 -9.55 8.07 -3.47
CA ALA A 83 -9.14 9.28 -2.77
C ALA A 83 -8.67 10.32 -3.78
N PHE A 84 -9.06 11.56 -3.57
CA PHE A 84 -8.68 12.67 -4.45
C PHE A 84 -7.57 13.48 -3.79
N MET A 85 -6.57 13.88 -4.57
CA MET A 85 -5.46 14.70 -4.11
C MET A 85 -5.29 15.87 -5.06
N GLN A 86 -4.98 17.04 -4.49
CA GLN A 86 -4.40 18.14 -5.24
C GLN A 86 -3.05 18.46 -4.57
N PRO A 87 -1.91 18.07 -5.16
CA PRO A 87 -0.61 18.30 -4.56
C PRO A 87 -0.34 19.79 -4.44
N ASP A 88 -0.04 20.25 -3.21
CA ASP A 88 0.20 21.65 -2.87
C ASP A 88 1.60 21.88 -2.28
N ASN A 89 2.44 20.83 -2.29
CA ASN A 89 3.79 20.84 -1.76
C ASN A 89 4.80 20.42 -2.84
N LYS A 90 5.98 21.06 -2.83
CA LYS A 90 7.06 20.84 -3.81
C LYS A 90 8.10 19.83 -3.31
#